data_AF-A0A0S8B3I9-F1
#
_entry.id   AF-A0A0S8B3I9-F1
#
_cell.length_a   1.000
_cell.length_b   1.000
_cell.length_c   1.000
_cell.angle_alpha   90.00
_cell.angle_beta   90.00
_cell.angle_gamma   90.00
#
_symmetry.space_group_name_H-M   'P 1'
#
loop_
_entity.id
_entity.type
_entity.pdbx_description
1 polymer ?
#
loop_
_entity_poly.entity_id
_entity_poly.type
_entity_poly.pdbx_seq_one_letter_code
_entity_poly.pdbx_strand_id
1 'polypeptide(L)'
;MRFVFSFLMLAAVPAAGLAQSRPADLTGTWEAESPDGPVTIIVRPDSSASFGEEIVRWRVAADTVYLAIGGEWLAYNFALRGATLTLSGGDLEEPIDLEKLGPPTPRPEGVPVPPDPGTPPAPGGSAGR
;
A
#
# COMPACT_ATOMS: atom_id res chain seq x y z
N MET A 1 -20.59 -63.03 29.28
CA MET A 1 -19.92 -62.50 28.05
C MET A 1 -20.89 -61.56 27.35
N ARG A 2 -20.58 -60.39 26.82
CA ARG A 2 -19.44 -59.46 26.91
C ARG A 2 -19.96 -58.22 26.16
N PHE A 3 -20.21 -57.12 26.86
CA PHE A 3 -20.51 -55.81 26.25
C PHE A 3 -19.23 -55.28 25.58
N VAL A 4 -19.30 -54.83 24.33
CA VAL A 4 -18.48 -53.71 23.82
C VAL A 4 -19.22 -53.03 22.67
N PHE A 5 -19.73 -51.82 22.93
CA PHE A 5 -20.10 -50.85 21.91
C PHE A 5 -18.83 -50.04 21.61
N SER A 6 -18.24 -50.21 20.43
CA SER A 6 -17.12 -49.38 19.97
C SER A 6 -17.67 -48.19 19.18
N PHE A 7 -17.69 -47.02 19.82
CA PHE A 7 -17.97 -45.74 19.19
C PHE A 7 -16.65 -45.16 18.68
N LEU A 8 -16.39 -45.29 17.37
CA LEU A 8 -15.24 -44.65 16.73
C LEU A 8 -15.63 -43.20 16.40
N MET A 9 -15.22 -42.26 17.26
CA MET A 9 -15.41 -40.83 17.01
C MET A 9 -14.32 -40.36 16.04
N LEU A 10 -14.70 -40.11 14.79
CA LEU A 10 -13.83 -39.50 13.78
C LEU A 10 -13.87 -37.97 13.99
N ALA A 11 -12.83 -37.43 14.62
CA ALA A 11 -12.68 -35.98 14.77
C ALA A 11 -12.39 -35.35 13.40
N ALA A 12 -13.39 -34.72 12.80
CA ALA A 12 -13.20 -33.85 11.64
C ALA A 12 -12.52 -32.56 12.11
N VAL A 13 -11.22 -32.42 11.84
CA VAL A 13 -10.51 -31.15 12.04
C VAL A 13 -10.92 -30.22 10.89
N PRO A 14 -11.57 -29.08 11.13
CA PRO A 14 -11.82 -28.14 10.06
C PRO A 14 -10.48 -27.52 9.67
N ALA A 15 -9.99 -27.85 8.48
CA ALA A 15 -8.93 -27.09 7.83
C ALA A 15 -9.52 -25.71 7.50
N ALA A 16 -9.45 -24.78 8.44
CA ALA A 16 -9.62 -23.37 8.15
C ALA A 16 -8.49 -23.00 7.18
N GLY A 17 -8.84 -22.88 5.90
CA GLY A 17 -7.89 -22.45 4.87
C GLY A 17 -7.26 -21.14 5.32
N LEU A 18 -5.93 -21.12 5.37
CA LEU A 18 -5.18 -19.87 5.41
C LEU A 18 -5.55 -19.12 4.13
N ALA A 19 -6.52 -18.22 4.21
CA ALA A 19 -6.72 -17.22 3.19
C ALA A 19 -5.38 -16.48 3.10
N GLN A 20 -4.58 -16.79 2.10
CA GLN A 20 -3.46 -15.93 1.73
C GLN A 20 -4.10 -14.59 1.41
N SER A 21 -4.04 -13.65 2.36
CA SER A 21 -4.39 -12.27 2.13
C SER A 21 -3.60 -11.84 0.91
N ARG A 22 -4.28 -11.67 -0.22
CA ARG A 22 -3.67 -11.01 -1.37
C ARG A 22 -3.10 -9.68 -0.85
N PRO A 23 -1.87 -9.30 -1.22
CA PRO A 23 -1.35 -7.98 -0.87
C PRO A 23 -2.43 -6.96 -1.24
N ALA A 24 -2.79 -6.08 -0.29
CA ALA A 24 -3.82 -5.10 -0.55
C ALA A 24 -3.39 -4.25 -1.75
N ASP A 25 -4.27 -4.15 -2.73
CA ASP A 25 -4.02 -3.35 -3.92
C ASP A 25 -4.37 -1.89 -3.63
N LEU A 26 -3.36 -1.13 -3.25
CA LEU A 26 -3.48 0.31 -3.00
C LEU A 26 -3.48 1.13 -4.30
N THR A 27 -3.33 0.50 -5.48
CA THR A 27 -3.27 1.26 -6.74
C THR A 27 -4.59 1.95 -7.03
N GLY A 28 -4.52 3.20 -7.46
CA GLY A 28 -5.69 4.05 -7.63
C GLY A 28 -5.36 5.52 -7.65
N THR A 29 -6.37 6.30 -8.04
CA THR A 29 -6.45 7.72 -7.72
C THR A 29 -7.33 7.86 -6.48
N TRP A 30 -6.82 8.55 -5.49
CA TRP A 30 -7.38 8.73 -4.17
C TRP A 30 -7.51 10.23 -3.86
N GLU A 31 -8.47 10.59 -3.02
CA GLU A 31 -8.67 11.95 -2.53
C GLU A 31 -8.62 11.93 -1.01
N ALA A 32 -7.84 12.84 -0.42
CA ALA A 32 -7.78 13.08 1.01
C ALA A 32 -8.31 14.49 1.31
N GLU A 33 -9.10 14.64 2.36
CA GLU A 33 -9.43 15.96 2.88
C GLU A 33 -8.20 16.58 3.55
N SER A 34 -7.96 17.88 3.34
CA SER A 34 -6.92 18.62 4.02
C SER A 34 -7.38 20.04 4.39
N PRO A 35 -6.72 20.74 5.32
CA PRO A 35 -7.08 22.11 5.67
C PRO A 35 -7.07 23.10 4.50
N ASP A 36 -6.23 22.84 3.48
CA ASP A 36 -6.10 23.68 2.28
C ASP A 36 -7.02 23.24 1.13
N GLY A 37 -7.87 22.23 1.37
CA GLY A 37 -8.77 21.62 0.40
C GLY A 37 -8.41 20.17 0.07
N PRO A 38 -9.24 19.48 -0.74
CA PRO A 38 -9.00 18.09 -1.10
C PRO A 38 -7.70 17.94 -1.90
N VAL A 39 -6.91 16.93 -1.54
CA VAL A 39 -5.63 16.60 -2.18
C VAL A 39 -5.76 15.27 -2.93
N THR A 40 -5.41 15.29 -4.22
CA THR A 40 -5.36 14.07 -5.03
C THR A 40 -4.04 13.33 -4.85
N ILE A 41 -4.13 12.02 -4.64
CA ILE A 41 -3.02 11.10 -4.47
C ILE A 41 -3.15 9.99 -5.51
N ILE A 42 -2.09 9.73 -6.29
CA ILE A 42 -2.12 8.72 -7.35
C ILE A 42 -1.10 7.63 -7.03
N VAL A 43 -1.55 6.43 -6.69
CA VAL A 43 -0.71 5.28 -6.37
C VAL A 43 -0.62 4.36 -7.58
N ARG A 44 0.58 4.19 -8.14
CA ARG A 44 0.80 3.46 -9.41
C ARG A 44 1.45 2.09 -9.18
N PRO A 45 1.17 1.08 -10.03
CA PRO A 45 1.73 -0.26 -9.91
C PRO A 45 3.25 -0.34 -10.15
N ASP A 46 3.86 0.69 -10.76
CA ASP A 46 5.31 0.77 -10.97
C ASP A 46 6.10 1.23 -9.72
N SER A 47 5.42 1.23 -8.57
CA SER A 47 5.91 1.68 -7.26
C SER A 47 6.21 3.18 -7.18
N SER A 48 5.66 4.01 -8.07
CA SER A 48 5.59 5.46 -7.89
C SER A 48 4.24 5.90 -7.35
N ALA A 49 4.23 6.98 -6.59
CA ALA A 49 3.02 7.68 -6.19
C ALA A 49 3.16 9.18 -6.44
N SER A 50 2.06 9.86 -6.75
CA SER A 50 2.02 11.33 -6.81
C SER A 50 1.24 11.89 -5.62
N PHE A 51 1.77 12.93 -4.98
CA PHE A 51 1.11 13.74 -3.97
C PHE A 51 1.26 15.20 -4.38
N GLY A 52 0.18 15.82 -4.86
CA GLY A 52 0.30 17.12 -5.54
C GLY A 52 1.29 17.06 -6.71
N GLU A 53 2.31 17.92 -6.69
CA GLU A 53 3.37 17.96 -7.71
C GLU A 53 4.53 16.99 -7.43
N GLU A 54 4.60 16.40 -6.24
CA GLU A 54 5.68 15.49 -5.87
C GLU A 54 5.43 14.08 -6.39
N ILE A 55 6.50 13.42 -6.82
CA ILE A 55 6.49 11.99 -7.18
C ILE A 55 7.44 11.26 -6.24
N VAL A 56 6.89 10.30 -5.49
CA VAL A 56 7.61 9.53 -4.48
C VAL A 56 7.62 8.05 -4.82
N ARG A 57 8.51 7.30 -4.17
CA ARG A 57 8.54 5.84 -4.22
C ARG A 57 7.62 5.29 -3.12
N TRP A 58 6.93 4.18 -3.38
CA TRP A 58 6.17 3.47 -2.35
C TRP A 58 6.41 1.96 -2.34
N ARG A 59 6.14 1.32 -1.19
CA ARG A 59 6.10 -0.13 -0.99
C ARG A 59 4.98 -0.52 -0.04
N VAL A 60 4.56 -1.78 -0.10
CA VAL A 60 3.68 -2.38 0.91
C VAL A 60 4.33 -3.63 1.48
N ALA A 61 4.28 -3.77 2.79
CA ALA A 61 4.56 -5.02 3.49
C ALA A 61 3.48 -5.23 4.56
N ALA A 62 2.80 -6.38 4.50
CA ALA A 62 1.63 -6.67 5.34
C ALA A 62 0.57 -5.55 5.26
N ASP A 63 0.30 -4.88 6.36
CA ASP A 63 -0.63 -3.77 6.57
C ASP A 63 0.09 -2.42 6.69
N THR A 64 1.35 -2.33 6.28
CA THR A 64 2.13 -1.10 6.26
C THR A 64 2.43 -0.65 4.83
N VAL A 65 2.17 0.62 4.53
CA VAL A 65 2.66 1.30 3.33
C VAL A 65 3.85 2.16 3.71
N TYR A 66 4.91 2.06 2.91
CA TYR A 66 6.12 2.86 3.06
C TYR A 66 6.17 3.90 1.95
N LEU A 67 6.39 5.16 2.29
CA LEU A 67 6.57 6.27 1.36
C LEU A 67 7.99 6.81 1.47
N ALA A 68 8.67 7.02 0.34
CA ALA A 68 9.99 7.62 0.32
C ALA A 68 9.88 9.15 0.24
N ILE A 69 9.99 9.83 1.38
CA ILE A 69 9.90 11.29 1.48
C ILE A 69 11.21 11.79 2.09
N GLY A 70 11.77 12.87 1.54
CA GLY A 70 13.05 13.42 2.03
C GLY A 70 14.26 12.47 1.92
N GLY A 71 14.16 11.39 1.14
CA GLY A 71 15.20 10.37 1.02
C GLY A 71 15.15 9.29 2.11
N GLU A 72 14.10 9.24 2.92
CA GLU A 72 13.87 8.24 3.97
C GLU A 72 12.55 7.49 3.75
N TRP A 73 12.42 6.30 4.33
CA TRP A 73 11.16 5.57 4.35
C TRP A 73 10.33 5.99 5.55
N LEU A 74 9.17 6.60 5.32
CA LEU A 74 8.13 6.77 6.33
C LEU A 74 7.14 5.62 6.23
N ALA A 75 6.75 5.07 7.38
CA ALA A 75 5.87 3.92 7.49
C ALA A 75 4.50 4.33 8.03
N TYR A 76 3.43 3.95 7.33
CA TYR A 76 2.06 4.16 7.73
C TYR A 76 1.33 2.82 7.76
N ASN A 77 0.55 2.59 8.82
CA ASN A 77 -0.40 1.49 8.81
C ASN A 77 -1.57 1.85 7.91
N PHE A 78 -2.13 0.87 7.20
CA PHE A 78 -3.28 1.09 6.36
C PHE A 78 -4.39 0.06 6.61
N ALA A 79 -5.63 0.50 6.42
CA ALA A 79 -6.79 -0.36 6.31
C ALA A 79 -7.55 -0.04 5.02
N LEU A 80 -7.71 -1.04 4.15
CA LEU A 80 -8.48 -0.92 2.92
C LEU A 80 -9.87 -1.56 3.09
N ARG A 81 -10.93 -0.78 2.83
CA ARG A 81 -12.33 -1.19 2.92
C ARG A 81 -13.10 -0.68 1.71
N GLY A 82 -13.20 -1.50 0.67
CA GLY A 82 -13.88 -1.11 -0.57
C GLY A 82 -13.17 0.05 -1.25
N ALA A 83 -13.83 1.20 -1.31
CA ALA A 83 -13.31 2.44 -1.89
C ALA A 83 -12.65 3.39 -0.86
N THR A 84 -12.62 3.03 0.43
CA THR A 84 -12.01 3.85 1.48
C THR A 84 -10.68 3.23 1.93
N LEU A 85 -9.63 4.05 1.95
CA LEU A 85 -8.30 3.72 2.47
C LEU A 85 -8.03 4.58 3.69
N THR A 86 -7.94 3.98 4.87
CA THR A 86 -7.54 4.66 6.10
C THR A 86 -6.03 4.52 6.27
N LEU A 87 -5.31 5.63 6.44
CA LEU A 87 -3.89 5.67 6.83
C LEU A 87 -3.75 6.13 8.28
N SER A 88 -2.77 5.58 9.01
CA SER A 88 -2.51 5.95 10.40
C SER A 88 -1.05 5.75 10.81
N GLY A 89 -0.64 6.39 11.90
CA GLY A 89 0.74 6.34 12.38
C GLY A 89 1.68 7.21 11.52
N GLY A 90 2.97 6.86 11.50
CA GLY A 90 3.98 7.67 10.83
C GLY A 90 4.08 9.05 11.47
N ASP A 91 3.91 10.08 10.66
CA ASP A 91 3.86 11.49 11.04
C ASP A 91 2.43 12.06 11.14
N LEU A 92 1.39 11.22 11.01
CA LEU A 92 0.00 11.65 11.17
C LEU A 92 -0.37 11.79 12.65
N GLU A 93 -0.96 12.93 13.03
CA GLU A 93 -1.50 13.15 14.38
C GLU A 93 -2.74 12.27 14.65
N GLU A 94 -3.60 12.12 13.64
CA GLU A 94 -4.80 11.28 13.64
C GLU A 94 -4.89 10.47 12.35
N PRO A 95 -5.60 9.33 12.32
CA PRO A 95 -5.85 8.61 11.08
C PRO A 95 -6.56 9.50 10.05
N ILE A 96 -6.19 9.33 8.78
CA ILE A 96 -6.83 10.01 7.65
C ILE A 96 -7.52 8.99 6.76
N ASP A 97 -8.70 9.34 6.24
CA ASP A 97 -9.41 8.54 5.26
C ASP A 97 -9.20 9.13 3.86
N LEU A 98 -8.97 8.24 2.90
CA LEU A 98 -8.86 8.56 1.49
C LEU A 98 -9.97 7.84 0.72
N GLU A 99 -10.62 8.57 -0.17
CA GLU A 99 -11.69 8.05 -1.02
C GLU A 99 -11.18 7.73 -2.43
N LYS A 100 -11.53 6.56 -2.95
CA LYS A 100 -11.07 6.10 -4.26
C LYS A 100 -11.88 6.77 -5.37
N LEU A 101 -11.21 7.64 -6.13
CA LEU A 101 -11.80 8.31 -7.28
C LEU A 101 -11.77 7.45 -8.55
N GLY A 102 -10.82 6.51 -8.66
CA GLY A 102 -10.73 5.65 -9.84
C GLY A 102 -9.37 4.98 -10.05
N PRO A 103 -9.08 4.53 -11.28
CA PRO A 103 -7.77 3.98 -11.62
C PRO A 103 -6.67 5.05 -11.54
N PRO A 104 -5.40 4.66 -11.34
CA PRO A 104 -4.30 5.63 -11.32
C PRO A 104 -4.02 6.16 -12.72
N THR A 105 -3.82 7.47 -12.85
CA THR A 105 -3.26 8.04 -14.09
C THR A 105 -1.79 7.61 -14.24
N PRO A 106 -1.28 7.37 -15.46
CA PRO A 106 0.13 7.04 -15.68
C PRO A 106 1.07 8.14 -15.16
N ARG A 107 2.30 7.76 -14.78
CA ARG A 107 3.34 8.77 -14.51
C ARG A 107 3.64 9.51 -15.82
N PRO A 108 3.87 10.83 -15.80
CA PRO A 108 4.29 11.55 -16.99
C PRO A 108 5.49 10.88 -17.67
N GLU A 109 5.45 10.84 -19.00
CA GLU A 109 6.51 10.25 -19.80
C GLU A 109 7.86 10.94 -19.53
N GLY A 110 8.95 10.16 -19.57
CA GLY A 110 10.30 10.68 -19.33
C GLY A 110 10.64 10.96 -17.86
N VAL A 111 9.66 10.99 -16.95
CA VAL A 111 9.95 11.09 -15.51
C VAL A 111 10.33 9.70 -14.99
N PRO A 112 11.52 9.51 -14.38
CA PRO A 112 11.92 8.23 -13.83
C PRO A 112 11.13 7.91 -12.56
N VAL A 113 11.04 6.61 -12.21
CA VAL A 113 10.61 6.22 -10.87
C VAL A 113 11.66 6.72 -9.87
N PRO A 114 11.29 7.41 -8.78
CA PRO A 114 12.25 7.77 -7.75
C PRO A 114 12.96 6.52 -7.19
N PRO A 115 14.27 6.60 -6.88
CA PRO A 115 15.00 5.47 -6.31
C PRO A 115 14.51 5.15 -4.89
N ASP A 116 14.83 3.96 -4.40
CA ASP A 116 14.64 3.65 -2.98
C ASP A 116 15.65 4.46 -2.14
N PRO A 117 15.26 4.99 -0.96
CA PRO A 117 16.15 5.51 0.07
C PRO A 117 17.46 4.71 0.23
N GLY A 118 18.58 5.41 0.29
CA GLY A 118 19.91 4.81 0.43
C GLY A 118 20.48 4.17 -0.85
N THR A 119 19.72 4.11 -1.95
CA THR A 119 20.25 3.70 -3.25
C THR A 119 21.04 4.85 -3.86
N PRO A 120 22.31 4.66 -4.28
CA PRO A 120 23.04 5.67 -5.03
C PRO A 120 22.23 6.10 -6.27
N PRO A 121 22.22 7.39 -6.65
CA PRO A 121 21.56 7.81 -7.87
C PRO A 121 22.09 7.01 -9.05
N ALA A 122 21.20 6.60 -9.96
CA ALA A 122 21.60 5.90 -11.17
C ALA A 122 22.69 6.71 -11.90
N PRO A 123 23.73 6.06 -12.45
CA PRO A 123 24.78 6.78 -13.16
C PRO A 123 24.20 7.53 -14.37
N GLY A 124 24.06 8.85 -14.22
CA GLY A 124 24.01 9.86 -15.28
C GLY A 124 22.88 9.76 -16.31
N GLY A 125 21.80 10.52 -16.11
CA GLY A 125 21.15 11.17 -17.24
C GLY A 125 22.12 12.21 -17.80
N SER A 126 22.69 11.96 -18.97
CA SER A 126 23.59 12.86 -19.69
C SER A 126 23.04 14.28 -19.73
N ALA A 127 23.68 15.20 -19.00
CA ALA A 127 23.61 16.62 -19.30
C ALA A 127 24.09 16.78 -20.75
N GLY A 128 23.15 17.16 -21.62
CA GLY A 128 23.43 17.45 -23.02
C GLY A 128 24.55 18.46 -23.15
N ARG A 129 25.43 18.17 -24.10
CA ARG A 129 26.48 19.05 -24.56
C ARG A 129 25.90 20.19 -25.40
#